data_AF-A0AAW0I2L8-F1
#
_entry.id   AF-A0AAW0I2L8-F1
#
_cell.length_a   1.000
_cell.length_b   1.000
_cell.length_c   1.000
_cell.angle_alpha   90.00
_cell.angle_beta   90.00
_cell.angle_gamma   90.00
#
_symmetry.space_group_name_H-M   'P 1'
#
loop_
_entity.id
_entity.type
_entity.pdbx_description
1 polymer ?
#
loop_
_entity_poly.entity_id
_entity_poly.type
_entity_poly.pdbx_seq_one_letter_code
_entity_poly.pdbx_strand_id
1 'polypeptide(L)'
;MAGLNRGCGRTWEHCYGGCGIGQKLLKFLWDQVEFYKDIMDGEEKTYGGCEGPDTMYVKLISSDGHEFIVKKEHALKSGTIKAMLSGPGQFVENENNEVNFREIPSHVLWKVCMYFSYKVRHTNSSTKIPEFPIALEIALELLMAMNFLYC
;
A
#
# COMPACT_ATOMS: atom_id res chain seq x y z
N MET A 1 -19.33 46.02 -10.34
CA MET A 1 -19.96 44.95 -11.14
C MET A 1 -18.87 44.03 -11.66
N ALA A 2 -19.06 42.73 -11.44
CA ALA A 2 -18.16 41.64 -11.80
C ALA A 2 -17.99 41.51 -13.32
N GLY A 3 -16.84 40.95 -13.73
CA GLY A 3 -16.56 40.54 -15.10
C GLY A 3 -15.30 39.69 -15.16
N LEU A 4 -15.51 38.40 -15.37
CA LEU A 4 -14.59 37.26 -15.28
C LEU A 4 -13.72 37.06 -16.54
N ASN A 5 -12.52 36.51 -16.30
CA ASN A 5 -11.82 35.50 -17.11
C ASN A 5 -11.04 35.93 -18.38
N ARG A 6 -9.70 35.76 -18.33
CA ARG A 6 -8.94 34.91 -19.25
C ARG A 6 -7.52 34.65 -18.72
N GLY A 7 -7.07 33.41 -18.84
CA GLY A 7 -6.03 32.81 -18.02
C GLY A 7 -4.59 33.06 -18.45
N CYS A 8 -3.69 32.63 -17.57
CA CYS A 8 -2.35 32.18 -17.94
C CYS A 8 -2.00 31.04 -16.98
N GLY A 9 -1.99 29.81 -17.52
CA GLY A 9 -1.58 28.61 -16.81
C GLY A 9 -0.11 28.72 -16.44
N ARG A 10 0.17 28.84 -15.15
CA ARG A 10 1.52 28.79 -14.61
C ARG A 10 1.92 27.32 -14.44
N THR A 11 2.61 26.78 -15.44
CA THR A 11 3.42 25.57 -15.28
C THR A 11 4.58 25.87 -14.32
N TRP A 12 4.74 25.02 -13.32
CA TRP A 12 5.64 25.18 -12.17
C TRP A 12 7.12 24.86 -12.49
N GLU A 13 7.52 24.85 -13.76
CA GLU A 13 8.81 24.27 -14.20
C GLU A 13 10.00 25.24 -14.19
N HIS A 14 9.85 26.47 -13.68
CA HIS A 14 10.84 27.54 -13.91
C HIS A 14 11.62 28.08 -12.71
N CYS A 15 11.68 27.39 -11.56
CA CYS A 15 12.43 27.92 -10.40
C CYS A 15 13.27 26.93 -9.56
N TYR A 16 13.70 25.78 -10.07
CA TYR A 16 14.67 24.94 -9.33
C TYR A 16 15.91 24.59 -10.13
N GLY A 17 16.80 25.57 -10.27
CA GLY A 17 18.22 25.33 -10.48
C GLY A 17 18.92 25.05 -9.15
N GLY A 18 19.68 23.94 -9.09
CA GLY A 18 20.84 23.79 -8.20
C GLY A 18 20.67 23.02 -6.88
N CYS A 19 21.01 21.72 -6.91
CA CYS A 19 21.80 20.93 -5.92
C CYS A 19 21.30 19.47 -5.88
N GLY A 20 21.97 18.59 -6.64
CA GLY A 20 21.51 17.23 -6.99
C GLY A 20 21.49 16.19 -5.86
N ILE A 21 21.87 16.55 -4.63
CA ILE A 21 21.84 15.67 -3.46
C ILE A 21 20.56 15.85 -2.63
N GLY A 22 20.00 17.08 -2.61
CA GLY A 22 18.71 17.36 -1.95
C GLY A 22 17.51 16.84 -2.75
N GLN A 23 17.61 16.81 -4.08
CA GLN A 23 16.51 16.35 -4.96
C GLN A 23 16.31 14.83 -4.91
N LYS A 24 17.32 14.01 -4.62
CA LYS A 24 17.15 12.56 -4.48
C LYS A 24 16.42 12.19 -3.20
N LEU A 25 16.73 12.85 -2.09
CA LEU A 25 16.03 12.63 -0.81
C LEU A 25 14.61 13.19 -0.89
N LEU A 26 14.43 14.39 -1.46
CA LEU A 26 13.10 14.96 -1.70
C LEU A 26 12.29 14.10 -2.67
N LYS A 27 12.88 13.54 -3.73
CA LYS A 27 12.19 12.62 -4.62
C LYS A 27 11.90 11.28 -3.94
N PHE A 28 12.80 10.73 -3.13
CA PHE A 28 12.56 9.50 -2.36
C PHE A 28 11.43 9.70 -1.35
N LEU A 29 11.45 10.81 -0.62
CA LEU A 29 10.39 11.20 0.31
C LEU A 29 9.09 11.53 -0.42
N TRP A 30 9.14 12.15 -1.59
CA TRP A 30 7.96 12.47 -2.42
C TRP A 30 7.38 11.22 -3.06
N ASP A 31 8.18 10.32 -3.62
CA ASP A 31 7.74 9.00 -4.11
C ASP A 31 7.18 8.17 -2.93
N GLN A 32 7.78 8.25 -1.75
CA GLN A 32 7.27 7.61 -0.53
C GLN A 32 5.96 8.24 -0.05
N VAL A 33 5.76 9.56 -0.19
CA VAL A 33 4.55 10.33 0.16
C VAL A 33 3.44 10.21 -0.89
N GLU A 34 3.75 10.21 -2.18
CA GLU A 34 2.81 9.93 -3.28
C GLU A 34 2.36 8.48 -3.26
N PHE A 35 3.27 7.54 -2.98
CA PHE A 35 2.88 6.16 -2.73
C PHE A 35 2.03 6.02 -1.46
N TYR A 36 2.34 6.78 -0.40
CA TYR A 36 1.48 6.88 0.79
C TYR A 36 0.09 7.42 0.42
N LYS A 37 0.02 8.42 -0.46
CA LYS A 37 -1.24 8.93 -1.02
C LYS A 37 -1.96 7.87 -1.86
N ASP A 38 -1.28 7.08 -2.68
CA ASP A 38 -1.92 5.99 -3.43
C ASP A 38 -2.48 4.87 -2.53
N ILE A 39 -1.89 4.64 -1.34
CA ILE A 39 -2.47 3.78 -0.29
C ILE A 39 -3.68 4.47 0.37
N MET A 40 -3.59 5.78 0.63
CA MET A 40 -4.59 6.57 1.36
C MET A 40 -5.68 7.19 0.46
N ASP A 41 -5.55 7.10 -0.86
CA ASP A 41 -6.56 7.47 -1.89
C ASP A 41 -7.60 6.35 -2.08
N GLY A 42 -7.66 5.41 -1.13
CA GLY A 42 -8.96 4.92 -0.71
C GLY A 42 -9.68 6.11 -0.07
N GLU A 43 -10.51 6.80 -0.85
CA GLU A 43 -11.46 7.83 -0.40
C GLU A 43 -11.85 7.63 1.07
N GLU A 44 -11.90 8.72 1.83
CA GLU A 44 -12.54 8.80 3.15
C GLU A 44 -14.03 8.42 3.02
N LYS A 45 -14.28 7.14 2.75
CA LYS A 45 -15.56 6.49 2.68
C LYS A 45 -15.78 6.00 4.08
N THR A 46 -16.78 6.58 4.72
CA THR A 46 -17.49 6.00 5.85
C THR A 46 -17.35 4.48 5.79
N TYR A 47 -16.59 3.90 6.71
CA TYR A 47 -16.37 2.46 6.76
C TYR A 47 -17.74 1.78 6.74
N GLY A 48 -18.15 1.29 5.57
CA GLY A 48 -19.23 0.33 5.48
C GLY A 48 -18.79 -0.85 6.34
N GLY A 49 -19.66 -1.30 7.24
CA GLY A 49 -19.30 -2.17 8.36
C GLY A 49 -18.33 -3.28 7.98
N CYS A 50 -17.39 -3.56 8.90
CA CYS A 50 -16.36 -4.60 8.76
C CYS A 50 -16.92 -6.03 8.83
N GLU A 51 -18.23 -6.21 8.66
CA GLU A 51 -18.94 -7.46 8.93
C GLU A 51 -19.45 -8.07 7.61
N GLY A 52 -19.02 -9.30 7.33
CA GLY A 52 -19.62 -10.14 6.29
C GLY A 52 -18.65 -10.62 5.19
N PRO A 53 -18.99 -11.71 4.48
CA PRO A 53 -18.08 -12.37 3.52
C PRO A 53 -17.73 -11.55 2.27
N ASP A 54 -18.52 -10.50 1.97
CA ASP A 54 -18.42 -9.67 0.75
C ASP A 54 -17.74 -8.31 0.96
N THR A 55 -16.94 -8.14 2.03
CA THR A 55 -16.19 -6.88 2.20
C THR A 55 -15.14 -6.70 1.09
N MET A 56 -15.04 -5.48 0.57
CA MET A 56 -14.01 -5.13 -0.42
C MET A 56 -12.60 -5.00 0.19
N TYR A 57 -12.53 -4.96 1.52
CA TYR A 57 -11.31 -4.73 2.28
C TYR A 57 -11.09 -5.83 3.30
N VAL A 58 -9.81 -6.08 3.59
CA VAL A 58 -9.36 -6.96 4.68
C VAL A 58 -8.49 -6.14 5.61
N LYS A 59 -8.54 -6.48 6.90
CA LYS A 59 -7.70 -5.89 7.92
C LYS A 59 -6.52 -6.82 8.19
N LEU A 60 -5.31 -6.31 8.00
CA LEU A 60 -4.07 -7.01 8.35
C LEU A 60 -3.52 -6.40 9.64
N ILE A 61 -3.33 -7.22 10.67
CA ILE A 61 -2.88 -6.78 11.99
C ILE A 61 -1.43 -7.25 12.17
N SER A 62 -0.50 -6.34 12.44
CA SER A 62 0.90 -6.68 12.72
C SER A 62 1.10 -7.20 14.14
N SER A 63 2.30 -7.71 14.41
CA SER A 63 2.66 -8.30 15.71
C SER A 63 2.65 -7.30 16.87
N ASP A 64 2.85 -6.02 16.57
CA ASP A 64 2.77 -4.89 17.49
C ASP A 64 1.37 -4.23 17.53
N GLY A 65 0.38 -4.84 16.86
CA GLY A 65 -1.03 -4.44 16.94
C GLY A 65 -1.46 -3.32 16.00
N HIS A 66 -0.63 -2.92 15.02
CA HIS A 66 -1.05 -1.95 14.02
C HIS A 66 -1.98 -2.60 12.99
N GLU A 67 -3.08 -1.91 12.68
CA GLU A 67 -4.07 -2.37 11.72
C GLU A 67 -3.86 -1.68 10.36
N PHE A 68 -3.76 -2.49 9.30
CA PHE A 68 -3.63 -2.03 7.93
C PHE A 68 -4.84 -2.50 7.12
N ILE A 69 -5.58 -1.55 6.55
CA ILE A 69 -6.76 -1.85 5.75
C ILE A 69 -6.35 -1.86 4.28
N VAL A 70 -6.49 -3.01 3.64
CA VAL A 70 -6.08 -3.21 2.24
C VAL A 70 -7.21 -3.82 1.44
N LYS A 71 -7.26 -3.55 0.13
CA LYS A 71 -8.24 -4.19 -0.74
C LYS A 71 -8.08 -5.70 -0.73
N LYS A 72 -9.19 -6.42 -0.56
CA LYS A 72 -9.22 -7.89 -0.51
C LYS A 72 -8.57 -8.49 -1.77
N GLU A 73 -8.86 -7.94 -2.94
CA GLU A 73 -8.25 -8.35 -4.22
C GLU A 73 -6.71 -8.22 -4.26
N HIS A 74 -6.13 -7.24 -3.57
CA HIS A 74 -4.69 -7.05 -3.51
C HIS A 74 -4.06 -8.07 -2.54
N ALA A 75 -4.68 -8.25 -1.37
CA ALA A 75 -4.19 -9.14 -0.33
C ALA A 75 -4.27 -10.63 -0.73
N LEU A 76 -5.32 -11.02 -1.48
CA LEU A 76 -5.49 -12.38 -1.99
C LEU A 76 -4.44 -12.82 -3.03
N LYS A 77 -3.54 -11.92 -3.45
CA LYS A 77 -2.35 -12.29 -4.22
C LYS A 77 -1.34 -13.07 -3.39
N SER A 78 -1.36 -12.91 -2.07
CA SER A 78 -0.61 -13.77 -1.15
C SER A 78 -1.34 -15.10 -1.00
N GLY A 79 -0.61 -16.20 -1.25
CA GLY A 79 -1.15 -17.54 -1.04
C GLY A 79 -1.51 -17.79 0.42
N THR A 80 -0.72 -17.25 1.35
CA THR A 80 -0.93 -17.38 2.80
C THR A 80 -2.17 -16.64 3.25
N ILE A 81 -2.35 -15.37 2.85
CA ILE A 81 -3.53 -14.58 3.22
C ILE A 81 -4.80 -15.23 2.65
N LYS A 82 -4.74 -15.74 1.41
CA LYS A 82 -5.84 -16.48 0.81
C LYS A 82 -6.19 -17.74 1.61
N ALA A 83 -5.18 -18.49 2.04
CA ALA A 83 -5.39 -19.68 2.85
C ALA A 83 -5.98 -19.34 4.23
N MET A 84 -5.56 -18.23 4.85
CA MET A 84 -6.07 -17.76 6.14
C MET A 84 -7.53 -17.27 6.07
N LEU A 85 -7.94 -16.70 4.94
CA LEU A 85 -9.31 -16.21 4.74
C LEU A 85 -10.26 -17.30 4.20
N SER A 86 -9.73 -18.32 3.52
CA SER A 86 -10.54 -19.37 2.86
C SER A 86 -10.29 -20.78 3.41
N GLY A 87 -9.56 -20.90 4.52
CA GLY A 87 -9.16 -22.17 5.12
C GLY A 87 -10.33 -22.90 5.80
N PRO A 88 -10.39 -24.25 5.74
CA PRO A 88 -11.41 -25.01 6.41
C PRO A 88 -11.29 -24.85 7.94
N GLY A 89 -12.33 -24.31 8.57
CA GLY A 89 -12.39 -24.08 10.03
C GLY A 89 -12.12 -22.65 10.49
N GLN A 90 -11.81 -21.71 9.58
CA GLN A 90 -11.56 -20.29 9.90
C GLN A 90 -12.81 -19.42 9.67
N PHE A 91 -13.90 -19.75 10.37
CA PHE A 91 -15.15 -18.99 10.27
C PHE A 91 -15.00 -17.56 10.81
N VAL A 92 -14.30 -17.38 11.93
CA VAL A 92 -14.12 -16.06 12.58
C VAL A 92 -13.30 -15.09 11.72
N GLU A 93 -12.23 -15.56 11.06
CA GLU A 93 -11.37 -14.72 10.22
C GLU A 93 -12.04 -14.38 8.88
N ASN A 94 -12.86 -15.29 8.34
CA ASN A 94 -13.64 -15.05 7.12
C ASN A 94 -14.88 -14.17 7.37
N GLU A 95 -15.52 -14.25 8.54
CA GLU A 95 -16.64 -13.39 8.91
C GLU A 95 -16.20 -11.96 9.23
N ASN A 96 -15.05 -11.79 9.88
CA ASN A 96 -14.50 -10.47 10.25
C ASN A 96 -13.56 -9.89 9.18
N ASN A 97 -13.11 -10.69 8.21
CA ASN A 97 -12.10 -10.30 7.20
C ASN A 97 -10.80 -9.73 7.81
N GLU A 98 -10.37 -10.30 8.93
CA GLU A 98 -9.18 -9.88 9.66
C GLU A 98 -8.13 -11.01 9.65
N VAL A 99 -6.86 -10.63 9.46
CA VAL A 99 -5.71 -11.55 9.51
C VAL A 99 -4.69 -10.99 10.50
N ASN A 100 -4.34 -11.79 11.50
CA ASN A 100 -3.38 -11.40 12.52
C ASN A 100 -2.01 -12.06 12.29
N PHE A 101 -0.97 -11.24 12.10
CA PHE A 101 0.41 -11.67 11.95
C PHE A 101 1.17 -11.53 13.27
N ARG A 102 1.43 -12.65 13.94
CA ARG A 102 2.19 -12.66 15.20
C ARG A 102 3.69 -12.44 15.03
N GLU A 103 4.21 -12.67 13.83
CA GLU A 103 5.65 -12.65 13.54
C GLU A 103 6.08 -11.43 12.71
N ILE A 104 5.15 -10.72 12.07
CA ILE A 104 5.45 -9.62 11.15
C ILE A 104 5.19 -8.27 11.85
N PRO A 105 6.22 -7.46 12.12
CA PRO A 105 6.07 -6.14 12.74
C PRO A 105 5.51 -5.09 11.77
N SER A 106 4.97 -4.00 12.29
CA SER A 106 4.31 -2.94 11.51
C SER A 106 5.18 -2.33 10.41
N HIS A 107 6.47 -2.06 10.66
CA HIS A 107 7.37 -1.45 9.68
C HIS A 107 7.61 -2.34 8.47
N VAL A 108 7.55 -3.67 8.65
CA VAL A 108 7.65 -4.65 7.57
C VAL A 108 6.30 -4.83 6.89
N LEU A 109 5.22 -5.01 7.66
CA LEU A 109 3.88 -5.23 7.13
C LEU A 109 3.41 -4.06 6.28
N TRP A 110 3.75 -2.83 6.65
CA TRP A 110 3.53 -1.64 5.83
C TRP A 110 4.15 -1.80 4.44
N LYS A 111 5.41 -2.21 4.35
CA LYS A 111 6.13 -2.42 3.08
C LYS A 111 5.56 -3.57 2.26
N VAL A 112 5.06 -4.62 2.90
CA VAL A 112 4.31 -5.70 2.23
C VAL A 112 3.01 -5.16 1.63
N CYS A 113 2.24 -4.36 2.37
CA CYS A 113 1.02 -3.74 1.87
C CYS A 113 1.30 -2.84 0.66
N MET A 114 2.39 -2.07 0.72
CA MET A 114 2.89 -1.32 -0.44
C MET A 114 3.18 -2.26 -1.62
N TYR A 115 3.86 -3.38 -1.38
CA TYR A 115 4.18 -4.33 -2.43
C TYR A 115 2.93 -4.93 -3.11
N PHE A 116 1.85 -5.22 -2.37
CA PHE A 116 0.62 -5.74 -2.98
C PHE A 116 0.03 -4.78 -4.03
N SER A 117 -0.11 -3.50 -3.68
CA SER A 117 -0.60 -2.47 -4.60
C SER A 117 0.37 -2.26 -5.77
N TYR A 118 1.68 -2.23 -5.50
CA TYR A 118 2.71 -2.14 -6.54
C TYR A 118 2.61 -3.31 -7.53
N LYS A 119 2.50 -4.54 -7.03
CA LYS A 119 2.37 -5.75 -7.86
C LYS A 119 1.12 -5.67 -8.73
N VAL A 120 -0.04 -5.28 -8.18
CA VAL A 120 -1.29 -5.10 -8.93
C VAL A 120 -1.15 -4.10 -10.06
N ARG A 121 -0.60 -2.92 -9.77
CA ARG A 121 -0.47 -1.85 -10.74
C ARG A 121 0.46 -2.21 -11.91
N HIS A 122 1.46 -3.05 -11.67
CA HIS A 122 2.50 -3.37 -12.66
C HIS A 122 2.42 -4.78 -13.27
N THR A 123 1.50 -5.66 -12.84
CA THR A 123 1.38 -7.03 -13.39
C THR A 123 0.99 -7.03 -14.88
N ASN A 124 0.17 -6.07 -15.33
CA ASN A 124 -0.35 -6.00 -16.70
C ASN A 124 -0.01 -4.68 -17.40
N SER A 125 0.95 -3.92 -16.87
CA SER A 125 1.31 -2.63 -17.45
C SER A 125 2.35 -2.81 -18.56
N SER A 126 2.12 -2.15 -19.69
CA SER A 126 3.10 -2.00 -20.78
C SER A 126 4.06 -0.83 -20.56
N THR A 127 3.91 -0.08 -19.46
CA THR A 127 4.79 1.04 -19.09
C THR A 127 6.08 0.56 -18.42
N LYS A 128 7.09 1.43 -18.37
CA LYS A 128 8.34 1.16 -17.66
C LYS A 128 8.05 0.94 -16.17
N ILE A 129 8.40 -0.25 -15.69
CA ILE A 129 8.23 -0.65 -14.30
C ILE A 129 9.22 0.15 -13.43
N PRO A 130 8.73 0.95 -12.45
CA PRO A 130 9.59 1.71 -11.54
C PRO A 130 10.22 0.78 -10.50
N GLU A 131 11.36 1.19 -9.92
CA GLU A 131 12.01 0.41 -8.87
C GLU A 131 11.23 0.54 -7.56
N PHE A 132 11.00 -0.58 -6.87
CA PHE A 132 10.36 -0.58 -5.56
C PHE A 132 11.40 -0.27 -4.48
N PRO A 133 11.29 0.87 -3.76
CA PRO A 133 12.33 1.30 -2.83
C PRO A 133 12.33 0.45 -1.57
N ILE A 134 13.42 -0.30 -1.37
CA ILE A 134 13.68 -1.10 -0.18
C ILE A 134 14.93 -0.55 0.51
N ALA A 135 14.76 -0.14 1.77
CA ALA A 135 15.89 0.27 2.60
C ALA A 135 16.64 -0.97 3.10
N LEU A 136 17.97 -0.89 3.19
CA LEU A 136 18.80 -2.05 3.56
C LEU A 136 18.50 -2.54 4.97
N GLU A 137 18.08 -1.63 5.85
CA GLU A 137 17.74 -1.88 7.24
C GLU A 137 16.57 -2.85 7.39
N ILE A 138 15.63 -2.85 6.43
CA ILE A 138 14.42 -3.70 6.47
C ILE A 138 14.48 -4.87 5.49
N ALA A 139 15.51 -4.95 4.65
CA ALA A 139 15.53 -5.86 3.50
C ALA A 139 15.44 -7.34 3.90
N LEU A 140 16.15 -7.74 4.97
CA LEU A 140 16.16 -9.12 5.45
C LEU A 140 14.82 -9.52 6.08
N GLU A 141 14.26 -8.66 6.93
CA GLU A 141 12.95 -8.91 7.55
C GLU A 141 11.84 -8.96 6.50
N LEU A 142 11.88 -8.04 5.52
CA LEU A 142 10.96 -8.03 4.40
C LEU A 142 11.09 -9.31 3.57
N LEU A 143 12.30 -9.80 3.31
CA LEU A 143 12.51 -11.05 2.58
C LEU A 143 11.88 -12.25 3.31
N MET A 144 12.06 -12.34 4.62
CA MET A 144 11.45 -13.41 5.43
C MET A 144 9.92 -13.34 5.42
N ALA A 145 9.36 -12.14 5.58
CA ALA A 145 7.91 -11.93 5.53
C ALA A 145 7.33 -12.25 4.14
N MET A 146 8.00 -11.84 3.06
CA MET A 146 7.57 -12.10 1.68
C MET A 146 7.61 -13.60 1.35
N ASN A 147 8.64 -14.29 1.81
CA ASN A 147 8.73 -15.75 1.70
C ASN A 147 7.61 -16.44 2.47
N PHE A 148 7.29 -15.98 3.69
CA PHE A 148 6.15 -16.49 4.48
C PHE A 148 4.80 -16.24 3.80
N LEU A 149 4.63 -15.10 3.14
CA LEU A 149 3.39 -14.72 2.46
C LEU A 149 3.23 -15.34 1.06
N TYR A 150 4.22 -16.10 0.58
CA TYR A 150 4.25 -16.69 -0.77
C TYR A 150 3.85 -15.68 -1.86
N CYS A 151 4.49 -14.50 -1.89
CA CYS A 151 4.10 -13.39 -2.77
C CYS A 151 5.27 -12.79 -3.55
#